data_AF-A0A7K2QB98-F1
#
_entry.id   AF-A0A7K2QB98-F1
#
_cell.length_a   1.000
_cell.length_b   1.000
_cell.length_c   1.000
_cell.angle_alpha   90.00
_cell.angle_beta   90.00
_cell.angle_gamma   90.00
#
_symmetry.space_group_name_H-M   'P 1'
#
loop_
_entity.id
_entity.type
_entity.pdbx_description
1 polymer ?
#
loop_
_entity_poly.entity_id
_entity_poly.type
_entity_poly.pdbx_seq_one_letter_code
_entity_poly.pdbx_strand_id
1 'polypeptide(L)' 'MRFLPSAEQSEFARTLHGLLGASEVPAAVRAWGAGDDGPGRALWSRLAGTGLFALAADEAYGGVGP' A
#
# COMPACT_ATOMS: atom_id res chain seq x y z
N MET A 1 20.30 4.54 20.10
CA MET A 1 19.44 4.43 18.89
C MET A 1 18.65 3.14 18.98
N ARG A 2 17.37 3.17 18.60
CA ARG A 2 16.53 1.96 18.54
C ARG A 2 16.30 1.60 17.08
N PHE A 3 16.82 0.47 16.64
CA PHE A 3 16.67 -0.07 15.27
C PHE A 3 15.48 -1.02 15.16
N LEU A 4 14.39 -0.71 15.85
CA LEU A 4 13.16 -1.49 15.82
C LEU A 4 12.02 -0.59 15.34
N PRO A 5 11.09 -1.11 14.53
CA PRO A 5 9.88 -0.39 14.18
C PRO A 5 9.13 0.09 15.41
N SER A 6 8.46 1.25 15.32
CA SER A 6 7.51 1.65 16.35
C SER A 6 6.32 0.69 16.40
N ALA A 7 5.54 0.77 17.49
CA ALA A 7 4.29 0.03 17.60
C ALA A 7 3.33 0.42 16.45
N GLU A 8 3.23 1.71 16.13
CA GLU A 8 2.39 2.23 15.05
C GLU A 8 2.85 1.71 13.68
N GLN A 9 4.16 1.71 13.40
CA GLN A 9 4.70 1.14 12.16
C GLN A 9 4.37 -0.35 12.02
N SER A 10 4.48 -1.10 13.13
CA SER A 10 4.16 -2.52 13.15
C SER A 10 2.67 -2.79 12.97
N GLU A 11 1.82 -1.96 13.55
CA GLU A 11 0.37 -2.04 13.41
C GLU A 11 -0.07 -1.68 11.99
N PHE A 12 0.47 -0.60 11.42
CA PHE A 12 0.20 -0.22 10.04
C PHE A 12 0.62 -1.32 9.05
N ALA A 13 1.81 -1.91 9.23
CA ALA A 13 2.26 -3.04 8.43
C ALA A 13 1.30 -4.24 8.52
N ARG A 14 0.75 -4.53 9.72
CA ARG A 14 -0.24 -5.60 9.90
C ARG A 14 -1.54 -5.31 9.13
N THR A 15 -2.01 -4.07 9.15
CA THR A 15 -3.18 -3.63 8.38
C THR A 15 -2.96 -3.81 6.89
N LEU A 16 -1.81 -3.38 6.36
CA LEU A 16 -1.45 -3.57 4.94
C LEU A 16 -1.35 -5.05 4.57
N HIS A 17 -0.76 -5.86 5.44
CA HIS A 17 -0.68 -7.31 5.25
C HIS A 17 -2.07 -7.94 5.17
N GLY A 18 -3.00 -7.56 6.05
CA GLY A 18 -4.39 -8.02 6.00
C GLY A 18 -5.11 -7.61 4.72
N LEU A 19 -4.97 -6.35 4.29
CA LEU A 19 -5.56 -5.84 3.05
C LEU A 19 -5.05 -6.62 1.83
N LEU A 20 -3.74 -6.82 1.75
CA LEU A 20 -3.10 -7.55 0.65
C LEU A 20 -3.47 -9.04 0.69
N GLY A 21 -3.52 -9.65 1.87
CA GLY A 21 -3.91 -11.05 2.05
C GLY A 21 -5.37 -11.32 1.70
N ALA A 22 -6.26 -10.35 1.92
CA ALA A 22 -7.66 -10.40 1.49
C ALA A 22 -7.87 -9.99 0.02
N SER A 23 -6.80 -9.68 -0.70
CA SER A 23 -6.84 -9.27 -2.10
C SER A 23 -6.32 -10.36 -3.03
N GLU A 24 -6.88 -10.45 -4.23
CA GLU A 24 -6.42 -11.36 -5.29
C GLU A 24 -5.17 -10.82 -6.01
N VAL A 25 -4.11 -10.51 -5.27
CA VAL A 25 -2.88 -9.88 -5.80
C VAL A 25 -2.26 -10.69 -6.96
N PRO A 26 -2.12 -12.03 -6.89
CA PRO A 26 -1.59 -12.80 -8.01
C PRO A 26 -2.47 -12.73 -9.26
N ALA A 27 -3.79 -12.69 -9.10
CA ALA A 27 -4.70 -12.56 -10.23
C ALA A 27 -4.60 -11.16 -10.86
N ALA A 28 -4.50 -10.11 -10.04
CA ALA A 28 -4.31 -8.74 -10.52
C ALA A 28 -2.99 -8.58 -11.29
N VAL A 29 -1.90 -9.20 -10.84
CA VAL A 29 -0.61 -9.18 -11.55
C VAL A 29 -0.72 -9.91 -12.91
N ARG A 30 -1.40 -11.07 -12.97
CA ARG A 30 -1.61 -11.78 -14.23
C ARG A 30 -2.49 -11.01 -15.21
N ALA A 31 -3.56 -10.39 -14.73
CA ALA A 31 -4.42 -9.54 -15.54
C ALA A 31 -3.62 -8.38 -16.14
N TRP A 32 -2.79 -7.73 -15.33
CA TRP A 32 -1.93 -6.64 -15.79
C TRP A 32 -0.99 -7.10 -16.90
N GLY A 33 -0.32 -8.25 -16.73
CA GLY A 33 0.54 -8.84 -17.76
C GLY A 33 -0.21 -9.20 -19.06
N ALA A 34 -1.51 -9.46 -18.98
CA ALA A 34 -2.39 -9.70 -20.13
C ALA A 34 -2.99 -8.42 -20.74
N GLY A 35 -2.67 -7.24 -20.19
CA GLY A 35 -3.14 -5.93 -20.68
C GLY A 35 -4.38 -5.39 -19.97
N ASP A 36 -4.92 -6.09 -18.96
CA ASP A 36 -5.99 -5.60 -18.10
C ASP A 36 -5.41 -5.06 -16.78
N ASP A 37 -5.21 -3.75 -16.72
CA ASP A 37 -4.70 -3.07 -15.53
C ASP A 37 -5.80 -2.74 -14.50
N GLY A 38 -7.08 -3.03 -14.79
CA GLY A 38 -8.22 -2.70 -13.95
C GLY A 38 -8.12 -3.27 -12.52
N PRO A 39 -7.91 -4.59 -12.34
CA PRO A 39 -7.72 -5.19 -11.03
C PRO A 39 -6.52 -4.62 -10.27
N GLY A 40 -5.43 -4.31 -10.99
CA GLY A 40 -4.24 -3.68 -10.44
C GLY A 40 -4.52 -2.27 -9.91
N ARG A 41 -5.18 -1.44 -10.71
CA ARG A 41 -5.61 -0.09 -10.30
C ARG A 41 -6.55 -0.12 -9.10
N ALA A 42 -7.50 -1.05 -9.07
CA ALA A 42 -8.40 -1.21 -7.93
C ALA A 42 -7.66 -1.59 -6.64
N LEU A 43 -6.60 -2.40 -6.71
CA LEU A 43 -5.72 -2.66 -5.58
C LEU A 43 -4.95 -1.40 -5.15
N TRP A 44 -4.40 -0.67 -6.11
CA TRP A 44 -3.69 0.60 -5.86
C TRP A 44 -4.58 1.65 -5.18
N SER A 45 -5.82 1.82 -5.64
CA SER A 45 -6.78 2.74 -5.01
C SER A 45 -7.09 2.36 -3.57
N ARG A 46 -7.20 1.06 -3.25
CA ARG A 46 -7.40 0.59 -1.87
C ARG A 46 -6.19 0.89 -0.98
N LEU A 47 -4.97 0.67 -1.48
CA LEU A 47 -3.74 1.03 -0.78
C LEU A 47 -3.61 2.55 -0.58
N ALA A 48 -4.01 3.35 -1.56
CA ALA A 48 -4.02 4.80 -1.43
C ALA A 48 -4.96 5.25 -0.30
N GLY A 49 -6.11 4.59 -0.17
CA GLY A 49 -7.07 4.84 0.92
C GLY A 49 -6.53 4.58 2.33
N THR A 50 -5.41 3.84 2.48
CA THR A 50 -4.77 3.66 3.80
C THR A 50 -3.74 4.75 4.13
N GLY A 51 -3.49 5.69 3.23
CA GLY A 51 -2.44 6.70 3.38
C GLY A 51 -1.02 6.18 3.09
N LEU A 52 -0.85 4.96 2.56
CA LEU A 52 0.47 4.36 2.32
C LEU A 52 1.37 5.27 1.47
N PHE A 53 0.83 5.87 0.41
CA PHE A 53 1.61 6.70 -0.50
C PHE A 53 1.97 8.07 0.07
N ALA A 54 1.23 8.58 1.06
CA ALA A 54 1.56 9.84 1.73
C ALA A 54 2.87 9.74 2.52
N LEU A 55 3.29 8.53 2.91
CA LEU A 55 4.57 8.30 3.59
C LEU A 55 5.80 8.57 2.71
N ALA A 56 5.63 8.59 1.38
CA ALA A 56 6.71 8.80 0.41
C ALA A 56 6.51 10.04 -0.46
N ALA A 57 5.39 10.75 -0.28
CA ALA A 57 5.12 12.01 -0.97
C ALA A 57 5.75 13.19 -0.23
N ASP A 58 6.04 14.26 -0.97
CA ASP A 58 6.41 15.55 -0.40
C ASP A 58 5.20 16.21 0.26
N GLU A 59 5.40 17.01 1.31
CA GLU A 59 4.37 17.77 2.01
C GLU A 59 3.57 18.66 1.06
N ALA A 60 4.23 19.22 0.02
CA ALA A 60 3.58 20.03 -1.02
C ALA A 60 2.44 19.28 -1.75
N TYR A 61 2.45 17.95 -1.70
CA TYR A 61 1.44 17.06 -2.29
C TYR A 61 0.63 16.28 -1.23
N GLY A 62 0.65 16.72 0.03
CA GLY A 62 -0.04 16.05 1.13
C GLY A 62 0.74 14.88 1.74
N GLY A 63 2.05 14.85 1.55
CA GLY A 63 2.96 13.92 2.20
C GLY A 63 3.05 14.11 3.72
N VAL A 64 3.38 13.03 4.41
CA VAL A 64 3.57 12.98 5.88
C VAL A 64 4.81 12.16 6.27
N GLY A 65 5.64 11.81 5.29
CA GLY A 65 6.90 11.12 5.49
C GLY A 65 7.98 12.04 6.07
N PRO A 66 9.01 11.49 6.72
CA PRO A 66 10.18 12.24 7.16
C PRO A 66 11.05 12.75 6.01
#